data_AF-A0AAI9D4T3-F1
#
_entry.id   AF-A0AAI9D4T3-F1
#
_cell.length_a   1.000
_cell.length_b   1.000
_cell.length_c   1.000
_cell.angle_alpha   90.00
_cell.angle_beta   90.00
_cell.angle_gamma   90.00
#
_symmetry.space_group_name_H-M   'P 1'
#
loop_
_entity.id
_entity.type
_entity.pdbx_description
1 polymer ?
#
loop_
_entity_poly.entity_id
_entity_poly.type
_entity_poly.pdbx_seq_one_letter_code
_entity_poly.pdbx_strand_id
1 'polypeptide(L)'
;MSVDRLKRDLLNKLINARIDLAAYLQLRKAKGYMSVSESENLRDNFFELCNFMRDKAPILKAHCAENELVALRRAAEVLSIAGVCLMNGRHDCPNFIAVNAEKLENCLTTLALCIMCLNKPETLARH
;
A
#
# COMPACT_ATOMS: atom_id res chain seq x y z
N MET A 1 16.54 -14.09 -9.24
CA MET A 1 15.29 -14.25 -8.45
C MET A 1 14.21 -14.72 -9.41
N SER A 2 13.52 -15.84 -9.17
CA SER A 2 12.40 -16.27 -10.04
C SER A 2 11.25 -15.26 -9.95
N VAL A 3 10.53 -15.07 -11.05
CA VAL A 3 9.37 -14.17 -11.14
C VAL A 3 8.30 -14.55 -10.10
N ASP A 4 8.07 -15.84 -9.87
CA ASP A 4 7.08 -16.30 -8.88
C ASP A 4 7.48 -15.95 -7.45
N ARG A 5 8.79 -15.89 -7.18
CA ARG A 5 9.32 -15.44 -5.89
C ARG A 5 9.16 -13.94 -5.74
N LEU A 6 9.38 -13.18 -6.82
CA LEU A 6 9.16 -11.73 -6.85
C LEU A 6 7.67 -11.38 -6.65
N LYS A 7 6.75 -12.08 -7.33
CA LYS A 7 5.31 -11.90 -7.16
C LYS A 7 4.87 -12.13 -5.71
N ARG A 8 5.31 -13.25 -5.11
CA ARG A 8 5.03 -13.56 -3.70
C ARG A 8 5.63 -12.55 -2.72
N ASP A 9 6.88 -12.14 -2.94
CA ASP A 9 7.53 -11.11 -2.11
C ASP A 9 6.75 -9.79 -2.18
N LEU A 10 6.37 -9.36 -3.38
CA LEU A 10 5.60 -8.14 -3.56
C LEU A 10 4.21 -8.24 -2.91
N LEU A 11 3.51 -9.37 -3.06
CA LEU A 11 2.23 -9.60 -2.41
C LEU A 11 2.33 -9.53 -0.89
N ASN A 12 3.37 -10.13 -0.30
CA ASN A 12 3.63 -10.07 1.13
C ASN A 12 3.91 -8.63 1.59
N LYS A 13 4.70 -7.86 0.83
CA LYS A 13 4.95 -6.45 1.13
C LYS A 13 3.66 -5.61 1.09
N LEU A 14 2.79 -5.85 0.12
CA LEU A 14 1.47 -5.19 0.04
C LEU A 14 0.56 -5.58 1.22
N ILE A 15 0.56 -6.85 1.62
CA ILE A 15 -0.18 -7.32 2.80
C ILE A 15 0.31 -6.64 4.07
N ASN A 16 1.63 -6.54 4.27
CA ASN A 16 2.21 -5.85 5.42
C ASN A 16 1.84 -4.36 5.41
N ALA A 17 2.02 -3.67 4.27
CA ALA A 17 1.63 -2.26 4.13
C ALA A 17 0.13 -2.03 4.44
N ARG A 18 -0.74 -2.97 4.05
CA ARG A 18 -2.17 -2.92 4.40
C ARG A 18 -2.39 -3.08 5.91
N ILE A 19 -1.69 -4.00 6.55
CA ILE A 19 -1.79 -4.22 8.02
C ILE A 19 -1.33 -2.97 8.77
N ASP A 20 -0.19 -2.40 8.37
CA ASP A 20 0.36 -1.19 8.97
C ASP A 20 -0.58 0.01 8.80
N LEU A 21 -1.16 0.17 7.61
CA LEU A 21 -2.17 1.21 7.34
C LEU A 21 -3.41 1.02 8.22
N ALA A 22 -3.90 -0.22 8.36
CA ALA A 22 -5.06 -0.52 9.18
C ALA A 22 -4.81 -0.22 10.66
N ALA A 23 -3.65 -0.63 11.19
CA ALA A 23 -3.26 -0.36 12.56
C ALA A 23 -3.13 1.16 12.82
N TYR A 24 -2.47 1.87 11.91
CA TYR A 24 -2.36 3.33 11.97
C TYR A 24 -3.74 4.01 11.96
N LEU A 25 -4.64 3.58 11.07
CA LEU A 25 -5.98 4.13 10.97
C LEU A 25 -6.81 3.88 12.24
N GLN A 26 -6.72 2.69 12.83
CA GLN A 26 -7.38 2.37 14.09
C GLN A 26 -6.89 3.28 15.21
N LEU A 27 -5.57 3.45 15.34
CA LEU A 27 -4.98 4.35 16.34
C LEU A 27 -5.40 5.80 16.11
N ARG A 28 -5.36 6.28 14.87
CA ARG A 28 -5.85 7.63 14.51
C ARG A 28 -7.30 7.79 14.93
N LYS A 29 -8.20 6.85 14.58
CA LYS A 29 -9.63 6.94 14.92
C LYS A 29 -9.86 6.96 16.44
N ALA A 30 -9.06 6.23 17.21
CA ALA A 30 -9.16 6.20 18.67
C ALA A 30 -8.61 7.47 19.34
N LYS A 31 -7.44 7.97 18.91
CA LYS A 31 -6.75 9.12 19.53
C LYS A 31 -7.18 10.47 18.98
N GLY A 32 -7.64 10.53 17.72
CA GLY A 32 -7.92 11.74 16.96
C GLY A 32 -6.69 12.35 16.28
N TYR A 33 -5.49 12.09 16.79
CA TYR A 33 -4.20 12.57 16.29
C TYR A 33 -3.16 11.45 16.26
N MET A 34 -2.06 11.66 15.53
CA MET A 34 -0.92 10.74 15.45
C MET A 34 0.41 11.48 15.66
N SER A 35 1.44 10.80 16.13
CA SER A 35 2.78 11.39 16.20
C SER A 35 3.31 11.63 14.79
N VAL A 36 3.98 12.76 14.59
CA VAL A 36 4.70 13.06 13.35
C VAL A 36 5.63 11.92 12.95
N SER A 37 6.40 11.38 13.90
CA SER A 37 7.35 10.30 13.63
C SER A 37 6.68 9.00 13.17
N GLU A 38 5.52 8.65 13.74
CA GLU A 38 4.74 7.48 13.34
C GLU A 38 4.23 7.63 11.91
N SER A 39 3.73 8.83 11.57
CA SER A 39 3.24 9.15 10.23
C SER A 39 4.35 9.16 9.19
N GLU A 40 5.53 9.72 9.54
CA GLU A 40 6.69 9.75 8.65
C GLU A 40 7.24 8.35 8.38
N ASN A 41 7.40 7.52 9.42
CA ASN A 41 7.85 6.15 9.26
C ASN A 41 6.91 5.34 8.35
N LEU A 42 5.59 5.47 8.55
CA LEU A 42 4.62 4.77 7.69
C LEU A 42 4.62 5.31 6.25
N ARG A 43 4.72 6.63 6.08
CA ARG A 43 4.82 7.27 4.77
C ARG A 43 6.04 6.78 4.01
N ASP A 44 7.20 6.76 4.67
CA ASP A 44 8.46 6.39 4.05
C ASP A 44 8.42 4.92 3.61
N ASN A 45 7.85 4.02 4.44
CA ASN A 45 7.59 2.64 4.06
C ASN A 45 6.72 2.50 2.80
N PHE A 46 5.67 3.33 2.65
CA PHE A 46 4.84 3.32 1.44
C PHE A 46 5.60 3.80 0.21
N PHE A 47 6.40 4.86 0.33
CA PHE A 47 7.18 5.36 -0.80
C PHE A 47 8.32 4.42 -1.19
N GLU A 48 8.99 3.77 -0.23
CA GLU A 48 9.94 2.70 -0.52
C GLU A 48 9.29 1.55 -1.28
N LEU A 49 8.08 1.14 -0.88
CA LEU A 49 7.34 0.10 -1.60
C LEU A 49 6.94 0.55 -3.01
N CYS A 50 6.49 1.80 -3.18
CA CYS A 50 6.21 2.37 -4.51
C CYS A 50 7.45 2.38 -5.41
N ASN A 51 8.61 2.76 -4.88
CA ASN A 51 9.88 2.74 -5.60
C ASN A 51 10.26 1.32 -5.99
N PHE A 52 10.16 0.37 -5.06
CA PHE A 52 10.39 -1.04 -5.35
C PHE A 52 9.47 -1.55 -6.47
N MET A 53 8.18 -1.21 -6.43
CA MET A 53 7.23 -1.59 -7.48
C MET A 53 7.60 -0.99 -8.84
N ARG A 54 8.06 0.26 -8.86
CA ARG A 54 8.49 0.96 -10.07
C ARG A 54 9.75 0.31 -10.68
N ASP A 55 10.74 -0.02 -9.85
CA ASP A 55 11.98 -0.67 -10.28
C ASP A 55 11.72 -2.07 -10.87
N LYS A 56 10.74 -2.78 -10.30
CA LYS A 56 10.36 -4.13 -10.76
C LYS A 56 9.30 -4.12 -11.86
N ALA A 57 8.74 -2.96 -12.21
CA ALA A 57 7.68 -2.84 -13.19
C ALA A 57 8.02 -3.44 -14.57
N PRO A 58 9.24 -3.31 -15.13
CA PRO A 58 9.57 -3.91 -16.42
C PRO A 58 9.45 -5.44 -16.41
N ILE A 59 9.97 -6.07 -15.35
CA ILE A 59 9.93 -7.52 -15.18
C ILE A 59 8.50 -7.99 -14.96
N LEU A 60 7.73 -7.28 -14.12
CA LEU A 60 6.33 -7.60 -13.87
C LEU A 60 5.49 -7.46 -15.16
N LYS A 61 5.72 -6.44 -15.98
CA LYS A 61 5.04 -6.26 -17.27
C LYS A 61 5.25 -7.42 -18.24
N ALA A 62 6.42 -8.05 -18.21
CA ALA A 62 6.74 -9.17 -19.10
C ALA A 62 6.09 -10.50 -18.69
N HIS A 63 5.71 -10.65 -17.41
CA HIS A 63 5.33 -11.95 -16.83
C HIS A 63 4.03 -11.95 -16.02
N CYS A 64 3.38 -10.80 -15.86
CA CYS A 64 2.07 -10.70 -15.23
C CYS A 64 0.97 -10.56 -16.29
N ALA A 65 -0.19 -11.13 -16.00
CA ALA A 65 -1.37 -10.89 -16.80
C ALA A 65 -1.85 -9.43 -16.68
N GLU A 66 -2.63 -8.95 -17.65
CA GLU A 66 -3.06 -7.55 -17.70
C GLU A 66 -3.86 -7.14 -16.46
N ASN A 67 -4.72 -8.02 -15.96
CA ASN A 67 -5.48 -7.83 -14.72
C ASN A 67 -4.58 -7.65 -13.48
N GLU A 68 -3.54 -8.48 -13.34
CA GLU A 68 -2.54 -8.36 -12.27
C GLU A 68 -1.78 -7.03 -12.40
N LEU A 69 -1.41 -6.63 -13.62
CA LEU A 69 -0.73 -5.36 -13.87
C LEU A 69 -1.60 -4.16 -13.51
N VAL A 70 -2.89 -4.19 -13.82
CA VAL A 70 -3.84 -3.16 -13.41
C VAL A 70 -3.95 -3.10 -11.89
N ALA A 71 -4.07 -4.25 -11.22
CA ALA A 71 -4.11 -4.31 -9.75
C ALA A 71 -2.83 -3.78 -9.11
N LEU A 72 -1.66 -4.09 -9.68
CA LEU A 72 -0.37 -3.59 -9.19
C LEU A 72 -0.23 -2.07 -9.39
N ARG A 73 -0.63 -1.53 -10.55
CA ARG A 73 -0.62 -0.07 -10.78
C ARG A 73 -1.54 0.64 -9.80
N ARG A 74 -2.76 0.12 -9.61
CA ARG A 74 -3.74 0.67 -8.67
C ARG A 74 -3.23 0.60 -7.23
N ALA A 75 -2.58 -0.49 -6.83
CA ALA A 75 -1.95 -0.59 -5.52
C ALA A 75 -0.86 0.48 -5.32
N ALA A 76 0.01 0.68 -6.31
CA ALA A 76 1.06 1.71 -6.24
C ALA A 76 0.49 3.14 -6.16
N GLU A 77 -0.58 3.42 -6.90
CA GLU A 77 -1.30 4.70 -6.85
C GLU A 77 -1.90 4.94 -5.46
N VAL A 78 -2.59 3.93 -4.91
CA VAL A 78 -3.21 4.02 -3.58
C VAL A 78 -2.18 4.21 -2.48
N LEU A 79 -1.04 3.50 -2.53
CA LEU A 79 0.06 3.70 -1.60
C LEU A 79 0.63 5.12 -1.68
N SER A 80 0.72 5.68 -2.89
CA SER A 80 1.17 7.06 -3.09
C SER A 80 0.16 8.07 -2.49
N ILE A 81 -1.14 7.85 -2.72
CA ILE A 81 -2.21 8.69 -2.15
C ILE A 81 -2.19 8.61 -0.62
N ALA A 82 -2.04 7.41 -0.05
CA ALA A 82 -1.93 7.21 1.39
C ALA A 82 -0.69 7.93 1.95
N GLY A 83 0.47 7.79 1.30
CA GLY A 83 1.71 8.48 1.67
C GLY A 83 1.56 10.00 1.66
N VAL A 84 0.95 10.57 0.63
CA VAL A 84 0.67 12.01 0.55
C VAL A 84 -0.35 12.44 1.62
N CYS A 85 -1.37 11.62 1.90
CA CYS A 85 -2.33 11.89 2.96
C CYS A 85 -1.64 12.04 4.33
N LEU A 86 -0.62 11.22 4.61
CA LEU A 86 0.18 11.29 5.83
C LEU A 86 1.09 12.53 5.92
N MET A 87 1.34 13.22 4.81
CA MET A 87 2.08 14.49 4.80
C MET A 87 1.22 15.69 5.22
N ASN A 88 -0.10 15.58 5.04
CA ASN A 88 -1.04 16.65 5.34
C ASN A 88 -1.43 16.61 6.82
N GLY A 89 -1.28 17.72 7.54
CA GLY A 89 -1.68 17.82 8.96
C GLY A 89 -0.68 18.51 9.89
N ARG A 90 0.51 18.88 9.41
CA ARG A 90 1.43 19.78 10.12
C ARG A 90 0.93 21.22 9.99
N HIS A 91 -0.01 21.62 10.84
CA HIS A 91 -0.52 22.99 10.81
C HIS A 91 -0.17 23.78 12.07
N ASP A 92 -0.20 23.18 13.27
CA ASP A 92 -0.04 23.98 14.51
C ASP A 92 0.87 23.37 15.60
N CYS A 93 1.28 22.10 15.52
CA CYS A 93 2.15 21.51 16.53
C CYS A 93 3.26 20.62 15.93
N PRO A 94 4.48 20.65 16.48
CA PRO A 94 5.64 19.96 15.91
C PRO A 94 5.60 18.44 16.11
N ASN A 95 4.80 17.95 17.05
CA ASN A 95 4.86 16.55 17.50
C ASN A 95 3.65 15.71 17.06
N PHE A 96 2.51 16.34 16.75
CA PHE A 96 1.27 15.63 16.39
C PHE A 96 0.64 16.18 15.11
N ILE A 97 -0.02 15.30 14.36
CA ILE A 97 -0.74 15.65 13.14
C ILE A 97 -2.15 15.07 13.12
N ALA A 98 -3.06 15.82 12.51
CA ALA A 98 -4.42 15.37 12.22
C ALA A 98 -4.50 14.90 10.76
N VAL A 99 -4.38 13.59 10.54
CA VAL A 99 -4.49 12.99 9.20
C VAL A 99 -5.95 12.73 8.86
N ASN A 100 -6.32 12.83 7.58
CA ASN A 100 -7.67 12.52 7.11
C ASN A 100 -7.93 11.00 7.12
N ALA A 101 -8.70 10.51 8.10
CA ALA A 101 -9.00 9.08 8.26
C ALA A 101 -9.87 8.51 7.13
N GLU A 102 -10.83 9.28 6.61
CA GLU A 102 -11.73 8.81 5.55
C GLU A 102 -10.94 8.50 4.26
N LYS A 103 -9.99 9.38 3.91
CA LYS A 103 -9.07 9.14 2.79
C LYS A 103 -8.23 7.89 3.01
N LEU A 104 -7.70 7.68 4.22
CA LEU A 104 -6.92 6.48 4.54
C LEU A 104 -7.78 5.20 4.52
N GLU A 105 -9.05 5.27 4.92
CA GLU A 105 -9.99 4.15 4.88
C GLU A 105 -10.34 3.75 3.43
N ASN A 106 -10.54 4.73 2.55
CA ASN A 106 -10.71 4.49 1.12
C ASN A 106 -9.46 3.86 0.50
N CYS A 107 -8.27 4.30 0.91
CA CYS A 107 -7.02 3.69 0.50
C CYS A 107 -6.92 2.23 0.98
N LEU A 108 -7.23 1.98 2.26
CA LEU A 108 -7.18 0.64 2.85
C LEU A 108 -8.11 -0.33 2.13
N THR A 109 -9.35 0.08 1.87
CA THR A 109 -10.34 -0.70 1.12
C THR A 109 -9.83 -1.01 -0.29
N THR A 110 -9.30 -0.01 -1.00
CA THR A 110 -8.80 -0.20 -2.36
C THR A 110 -7.58 -1.12 -2.39
N LEU A 111 -6.67 -0.98 -1.43
CA LEU A 111 -5.49 -1.84 -1.30
C LEU A 111 -5.88 -3.29 -1.01
N ALA A 112 -6.88 -3.52 -0.14
CA ALA A 112 -7.43 -4.84 0.13
C ALA A 112 -8.00 -5.51 -1.13
N LEU A 113 -8.73 -4.75 -1.96
CA LEU A 113 -9.25 -5.25 -3.24
C LEU A 113 -8.11 -5.61 -4.22
N CYS A 114 -7.06 -4.79 -4.29
CA CYS A 114 -5.91 -5.08 -5.14
C CYS A 114 -5.20 -6.36 -4.70
N ILE A 115 -4.97 -6.53 -3.39
CA ILE A 115 -4.38 -7.75 -2.82
C ILE A 115 -5.26 -8.97 -3.12
N MET A 116 -6.58 -8.85 -2.97
CA MET A 116 -7.51 -9.93 -3.30
C MET A 116 -7.39 -10.35 -4.77
N CYS A 117 -7.32 -9.39 -5.69
CA CYS A 117 -7.13 -9.67 -7.12
C CYS A 117 -5.80 -10.38 -7.40
N LEU A 118 -4.72 -9.99 -6.73
CA LEU A 118 -3.38 -10.56 -6.89
C LEU A 118 -3.21 -11.93 -6.21
N ASN A 119 -4.07 -12.25 -5.24
CA ASN A 119 -4.05 -13.51 -4.51
C ASN A 119 -5.02 -14.55 -5.06
N LYS A 120 -5.74 -14.24 -6.15
CA LYS A 120 -6.57 -15.24 -6.83
C LYS A 120 -5.63 -16.34 -7.36
N PRO A 121 -5.78 -17.60 -6.93
CA PRO A 121 -5.10 -18.69 -7.60
C PRO A 121 -5.59 -18.69 -9.06
N GLU A 122 -4.67 -18.83 -10.02
CA GLU A 122 -5.05 -19.28 -11.36
C GLU A 122 -5.83 -20.58 -11.17
N THR A 123 -7.15 -20.51 -11.33
CA THR A 123 -8.00 -21.69 -11.36
C THR A 123 -7.54 -22.55 -12.53
N LEU A 124 -6.73 -23.56 -12.23
CA LEU A 124 -6.72 -24.89 -12.84
C LEU A 124 -7.12 -24.92 -14.34
N ALA A 125 -6.36 -24.25 -15.21
CA ALA A 125 -6.40 -24.49 -16.65
C ALA A 125 -5.38 -25.56 -17.05
N ARG A 126 -5.42 -26.70 -16.35
CA ARG A 126 -4.71 -27.94 -16.71
C ARG A 126 -5.65 -29.11 -16.46
N HIS A 127 -6.64 -29.28 -17.34
CA HIS A 127 -7.22 -30.57 -17.70
C HIS A 127 -7.88 -30.45 -19.07
#